data_AF-A0AA37TV16-F1
#
_entry.id   AF-A0AA37TV16-F1
#
_cell.length_a   1.000
_cell.length_b   1.000
_cell.length_c   1.000
_cell.angle_alpha   90.00
_cell.angle_beta   90.00
_cell.angle_gamma   90.00
#
_symmetry.space_group_name_H-M   'P 1'
#
loop_
_entity.id
_entity.type
_entity.pdbx_description
1 polymer ?
#
loop_
_entity_poly.entity_id
_entity_poly.type
_entity_poly.pdbx_seq_one_letter_code
_entity_poly.pdbx_strand_id
1 'polypeptide(L)' 'MPLLLLLLGVSVFVYGWLARRNSTLTRACRWRLDRRLGPSSYKCAACGALCDPGVGKLPRQCLRVT' A
#
# COMPACT_ATOMS: atom_id res chain seq x y z
N MET A 1 -8.28 3.79 37.47
CA MET A 1 -6.92 3.31 37.13
C MET A 1 -6.85 2.09 36.20
N PRO A 2 -7.88 1.22 36.02
CA PRO A 2 -7.86 0.19 34.97
C PRO A 2 -8.43 0.66 33.61
N LEU A 3 -9.32 1.65 33.64
CA LEU A 3 -9.99 2.17 32.43
C LEU A 3 -9.00 2.77 31.42
N LEU A 4 -8.00 3.50 31.91
CA LEU A 4 -6.95 4.10 31.08
C LEU A 4 -6.15 3.03 30.32
N LEU A 5 -5.79 1.93 30.99
CA LEU A 5 -5.05 0.83 30.37
C LEU A 5 -5.87 0.12 29.28
N LEU A 6 -7.16 -0.09 29.51
CA LEU A 6 -8.07 -0.65 28.50
C LEU A 6 -8.16 0.25 27.27
N LEU A 7 -8.32 1.56 27.49
CA LEU A 7 -8.46 2.54 26.41
C LEU A 7 -7.17 2.63 25.58
N LEU A 8 -6.02 2.60 26.25
CA LEU A 8 -4.71 2.56 25.61
C LEU A 8 -4.51 1.28 24.80
N GLY A 9 -4.88 0.12 25.36
CA GLY A 9 -4.83 -1.16 24.65
C GLY A 9 -5.65 -1.13 23.36
N VAL A 10 -6.92 -0.74 23.44
CA VAL A 10 -7.81 -0.62 22.28
C VAL A 10 -7.24 0.36 21.25
N SER A 11 -6.74 1.53 21.69
CA SER A 11 -6.16 2.52 20.78
C SER A 11 -4.95 1.98 20.01
N VAL A 12 -4.07 1.19 20.63
CA VAL A 12 -2.90 0.59 19.98
C VAL A 12 -3.33 -0.44 18.93
N PHE A 13 -4.32 -1.28 19.24
CA PHE A 13 -4.85 -2.25 18.27
C PHE A 13 -5.53 -1.57 17.09
N VAL A 14 -6.35 -0.55 17.35
CA VAL A 14 -7.04 0.25 16.32
C VAL A 14 -6.03 0.99 15.46
N TYR A 15 -5.04 1.66 16.07
CA TYR A 15 -3.98 2.36 15.37
C TYR A 15 -3.14 1.41 14.51
N GLY A 16 -2.72 0.25 15.06
CA GLY A 16 -1.98 -0.76 14.30
C GLY A 16 -2.80 -1.36 13.15
N TRP A 17 -4.12 -1.47 13.29
CA TRP A 17 -5.01 -1.91 12.22
C TRP A 17 -5.15 -0.85 11.12
N LEU A 18 -5.34 0.42 11.48
CA LEU A 18 -5.37 1.56 10.56
C LEU A 18 -4.04 1.74 9.84
N ALA A 19 -2.93 1.72 10.57
CA ALA A 19 -1.58 1.84 10.02
C ALA A 19 -1.25 0.70 9.04
N ARG A 20 -1.67 -0.54 9.35
CA ARG A 20 -1.54 -1.67 8.40
C ARG A 20 -2.41 -1.48 7.15
N ARG A 21 -3.62 -0.95 7.29
CA ARG A 21 -4.50 -0.66 6.15
C ARG A 21 -4.01 0.50 5.30
N ASN A 22 -3.34 1.50 5.86
CA ASN A 22 -2.89 2.71 5.15
C ASN A 22 -1.39 2.73 4.82
N SER A 23 -0.59 1.75 5.26
CA SER A 23 0.82 1.72 4.90
C SER A 23 1.02 1.42 3.41
N THR A 24 1.52 2.43 2.70
CA THR A 24 1.88 2.40 1.28
C THR A 24 3.26 1.76 1.04
N LEU A 25 3.99 1.46 2.12
CA LEU A 25 5.35 0.94 2.09
C LEU A 25 5.40 -0.46 2.71
N THR A 26 4.80 -1.44 2.03
CA THR A 26 5.03 -2.84 2.38
C THR A 26 5.87 -3.50 1.29
N ARG A 27 6.79 -4.40 1.68
CA ARG A 27 7.49 -5.31 0.76
C ARG A 27 6.53 -6.14 -0.12
N ALA A 28 5.23 -6.07 0.14
CA ALA A 28 4.17 -6.70 -0.62
C ALA A 28 3.67 -5.87 -1.81
N CYS A 29 4.13 -4.62 -2.02
CA CYS A 29 3.78 -3.86 -3.23
C CYS A 29 4.38 -4.59 -4.46
N ARG A 30 3.56 -5.46 -5.04
CA ARG A 30 3.88 -6.31 -6.19
C ARG A 30 3.36 -5.66 -7.45
N TRP A 31 4.24 -4.92 -8.11
CA TRP A 31 3.98 -4.38 -9.43
C TRP A 31 3.96 -5.49 -10.47
N ARG A 32 2.85 -5.61 -11.20
CA ARG A 32 2.69 -6.51 -12.34
C ARG A 32 2.53 -5.68 -13.59
N LEU A 33 3.24 -6.03 -14.65
CA LEU A 33 3.08 -5.40 -15.96
C LEU A 33 1.69 -5.78 -16.51
N ASP A 34 0.88 -4.78 -16.82
CA ASP A 34 -0.44 -4.96 -17.42
C ASP A 34 -0.38 -4.61 -18.91
N ARG A 35 -0.15 -5.65 -19.73
CA ARG A 35 -0.01 -5.50 -21.20
C ARG A 35 -1.27 -5.02 -21.89
N ARG A 36 -2.42 -4.97 -21.21
CA ARG A 36 -3.67 -4.45 -21.76
C ARG A 36 -3.69 -2.92 -21.79
N LEU A 37 -3.01 -2.27 -20.85
CA LEU A 37 -2.95 -0.81 -20.74
C LEU A 37 -1.78 -0.21 -21.53
N GLY A 38 -0.68 -0.95 -21.65
CA GLY A 38 0.45 -0.55 -22.46
C GLY A 38 1.73 -1.35 -22.17
N PRO A 39 2.78 -1.18 -22.98
CA PRO A 39 4.06 -1.85 -22.78
C PRO A 39 4.84 -1.31 -21.56
N SER A 40 4.45 -0.16 -21.00
CA SER A 40 5.06 0.45 -19.81
C SER A 40 4.13 0.52 -18.61
N SER A 41 2.90 0.03 -18.72
CA SER A 41 1.89 0.19 -17.69
C SER A 41 2.00 -0.92 -16.64
N TYR A 42 2.24 -0.53 -15.40
CA TYR A 42 2.28 -1.43 -14.26
C TYR A 42 1.08 -1.21 -13.36
N LYS A 43 0.49 -2.32 -12.90
CA LYS A 43 -0.58 -2.34 -11.91
C LYS A 43 -0.09 -3.02 -10.64
N CYS A 44 -0.27 -2.38 -9.50
CA CYS A 44 0.04 -3.00 -8.22
C CYS A 44 -1.06 -4.01 -7.84
N ALA A 45 -0.68 -5.26 -7.58
CA ALA A 45 -1.63 -6.30 -7.16
C ALA A 45 -2.20 -6.10 -5.74
N ALA A 46 -1.51 -5.31 -4.90
CA ALA A 46 -1.89 -5.09 -3.51
C ALA A 46 -2.82 -3.87 -3.32
N CYS A 47 -2.58 -2.78 -4.04
CA CYS A 47 -3.37 -1.55 -3.91
C CYS A 47 -4.14 -1.14 -5.18
N GLY A 48 -3.93 -1.83 -6.30
CA GLY A 48 -4.57 -1.49 -7.57
C GLY A 48 -4.02 -0.23 -8.26
N ALA A 49 -3.02 0.44 -7.66
CA ALA A 49 -2.40 1.63 -8.24
C ALA A 49 -1.82 1.33 -9.63
N LEU A 50 -1.98 2.29 -10.54
CA LEU A 50 -1.39 2.26 -11.88
C LEU A 50 -0.15 3.16 -11.90
N CYS A 51 0.89 2.70 -12.56
CA CYS A 51 2.12 3.46 -12.74
C CYS A 51 2.62 3.23 -14.16
N ASP A 52 2.89 4.32 -14.87
CA ASP A 52 3.54 4.33 -16.18
C ASP A 52 4.91 5.01 -16.04
N PRO A 53 5.94 4.30 -15.53
CA PRO A 53 7.28 4.86 -15.40
C PRO A 53 8.00 5.03 -16.75
N GLY A 54 7.42 4.56 -17.87
CA GLY A 54 8.02 4.56 -19.21
C GLY A 54 8.69 3.23 -19.57
N VAL A 55 8.98 3.05 -20.87
CA VAL A 55 9.53 1.79 -21.42
C VAL A 55 10.86 1.44 -20.73
N GLY A 56 10.96 0.24 -20.18
CA GLY A 56 12.17 -0.28 -19.54
C GLY A 56 12.45 0.20 -18.11
N LYS A 57 11.56 1.00 -17.50
CA LYS A 57 11.70 1.44 -16.10
C LYS A 57 10.75 0.66 -15.20
N LEU A 58 11.25 0.21 -14.03
CA LEU A 58 10.40 -0.40 -13.01
C LEU A 58 9.91 0.65 -11.99
N PRO A 59 8.66 0.56 -11.54
CA PRO A 59 8.13 1.42 -10.48
C PRO A 59 8.86 1.15 -9.15
N ARG A 60 9.44 2.22 -8.57
CA ARG A 60 10.25 2.14 -7.34
C ARG A 60 9.47 2.42 -6.06
N GLN A 61 8.29 3.02 -6.17
CA GLN A 61 7.43 3.42 -5.06
C GLN A 61 5.98 3.04 -5.33
N CYS A 62 5.21 2.76 -4.28
CA CYS A 62 3.79 2.43 -4.38
C CYS A 62 2.96 3.72 -4.54
N LEU A 63 2.30 3.94 -5.67
CA LEU A 63 1.47 5.13 -5.95
C LEU A 63 0.05 5.00 -5.40
N ARG A 64 -0.13 4.42 -4.21
CA ARG A 64 -1.46 4.29 -3.62
C ARG A 64 -1.99 5.69 -3.29
N VAL A 65 -3.03 6.10 -4.00
CA VAL A 65 -3.83 7.27 -3.63
C VAL A 65 -4.65 6.85 -2.41
N THR A 66 -4.36 7.46 -1.27
CA THR A 66 -5.17 7.34 -0.05
C THR A 66 -6.54 7.94 -0.24
#